data_AF-A0A6J4RUV2-F1
#
_entry.id   AF-A0A6J4RUV2-F1
#
_cell.length_a   1.000
_cell.length_b   1.000
_cell.length_c   1.000
_cell.angle_alpha   90.00
_cell.angle_beta   90.00
_cell.angle_gamma   90.00
#
_symmetry.space_group_name_H-M   'P 1'
#
loop_
_entity.id
_entity.type
_entity.pdbx_description
1 polymer ?
#
loop_
_entity_poly.entity_id
_entity_poly.type
_entity_poly.pdbx_seq_one_letter_code
_entity_poly.pdbx_strand_id
1 'polypeptide(L)'
;MAWSRLRLVVLLCFGSMLVHELRYLAVYGDAADAALSEHGHGYLAVLMPLAGLLLAAVSGHLLWLVAGRRPGALCARRPVTAATLTLALLGIYTGQEWLEGMLAAGHPGGLEGVFGHGGWIAVPSCFLVGCGLSLLVRGARGVAGVLLGLGRSRPLVDLPALSVTAGFAREARTTAPLARQGAERAPPVFVS
;
A
#
# COMPACT_ATOMS: atom_id res chain seq x y z
N MET A 1 14.27 -1.24 -1.73
CA MET A 1 13.25 -1.68 -2.72
C MET A 1 11.88 -1.15 -2.32
N ALA A 2 11.15 -0.58 -3.26
CA ALA A 2 9.73 -0.24 -3.10
C ALA A 2 8.94 -1.54 -2.88
N TRP A 3 8.15 -1.66 -1.82
CA TRP A 3 7.16 -2.74 -1.74
C TRP A 3 6.15 -2.52 -2.86
N SER A 4 5.90 -3.52 -3.70
CA SER A 4 4.91 -3.37 -4.77
C SER A 4 3.51 -3.27 -4.17
N ARG A 5 2.66 -2.44 -4.78
CA ARG A 5 1.26 -2.27 -4.34
C ARG A 5 0.55 -3.61 -4.23
N LEU A 6 0.74 -4.47 -5.23
CA LEU A 6 0.17 -5.82 -5.28
C LEU A 6 0.52 -6.65 -4.03
N ARG A 7 1.79 -6.63 -3.60
CA ARG A 7 2.20 -7.37 -2.39
C ARG A 7 1.52 -6.84 -1.14
N LEU A 8 1.29 -5.53 -1.04
CA LEU A 8 0.58 -4.95 0.11
C LEU A 8 -0.89 -5.37 0.11
N VAL A 9 -1.55 -5.32 -1.06
CA VAL A 9 -2.95 -5.77 -1.21
C VAL A 9 -3.09 -7.24 -0.83
N VAL A 10 -2.20 -8.11 -1.33
CA VAL A 10 -2.24 -9.55 -1.00
C VAL A 10 -2.05 -9.79 0.49
N LEU A 11 -1.11 -9.09 1.15
CA LEU A 11 -0.91 -9.22 2.59
C LEU A 11 -2.11 -8.74 3.40
N LEU A 12 -2.76 -7.65 2.96
CA LEU A 12 -3.97 -7.14 3.61
C LEU A 12 -5.16 -8.08 3.42
N CYS A 13 -5.33 -8.69 2.24
CA CYS A 13 -6.37 -9.71 2.01
C CYS A 13 -6.16 -10.93 2.90
N PHE A 14 -4.92 -11.44 2.96
CA PHE A 14 -4.57 -12.57 3.82
C PHE A 14 -4.80 -12.22 5.29
N GLY A 15 -4.35 -11.05 5.72
CA GLY A 15 -4.52 -10.60 7.10
C GLY A 15 -5.98 -10.40 7.48
N SER A 16 -6.82 -9.86 6.59
CA SER A 16 -8.25 -9.68 6.87
C SER A 16 -8.98 -11.01 6.99
N MET A 17 -8.67 -11.98 6.11
CA MET A 17 -9.19 -13.35 6.25
C MET A 17 -8.80 -13.96 7.59
N LEU A 18 -7.51 -13.85 7.96
CA LEU A 18 -7.04 -14.39 9.24
C LEU A 18 -7.73 -13.74 10.45
N VAL A 19 -7.96 -12.42 10.44
CA VAL A 19 -8.71 -11.73 11.50
C VAL A 19 -10.15 -12.24 11.58
N HIS A 20 -10.81 -12.43 10.44
CA HIS A 20 -12.19 -12.90 10.38
C HIS A 20 -12.30 -14.33 10.93
N GLU A 21 -11.41 -15.24 10.51
CA GLU A 21 -11.33 -16.62 11.02
C GLU A 21 -11.04 -16.67 12.52
N LEU A 22 -10.08 -15.86 13.00
CA LEU A 22 -9.75 -15.79 14.43
C LEU A 22 -10.94 -15.33 15.28
N ARG A 23 -11.72 -14.35 14.79
CA ARG A 23 -12.96 -13.94 15.46
C ARG A 23 -13.95 -15.09 15.47
N TYR A 24 -14.17 -15.73 14.33
CA TYR A 24 -15.18 -16.78 14.20
C TYR A 24 -14.88 -17.95 15.15
N LEU A 25 -13.62 -18.39 15.19
CA LEU A 25 -13.14 -19.40 16.13
C LEU A 25 -13.29 -18.96 17.59
N ALA A 26 -12.99 -17.71 17.92
CA ALA A 26 -13.07 -17.20 19.29
C ALA A 26 -14.51 -17.05 19.81
N VAL A 27 -15.48 -16.79 18.92
CA VAL A 27 -16.89 -16.55 19.28
C VAL A 27 -17.71 -17.84 19.21
N TYR A 28 -17.58 -18.61 18.13
CA TYR A 28 -18.45 -19.74 17.84
C TYR A 28 -17.78 -21.11 18.05
N GLY A 29 -16.45 -21.17 18.07
CA GLY A 29 -15.70 -22.41 18.28
C GLY A 29 -16.13 -23.51 17.31
N ASP A 30 -16.44 -24.70 17.85
CA ASP A 30 -16.86 -25.87 17.07
C ASP A 30 -18.28 -25.74 16.47
N ALA A 31 -19.08 -24.75 16.89
CA ALA A 31 -20.42 -24.49 16.36
C ALA A 31 -20.43 -23.56 15.14
N ALA A 32 -19.25 -23.19 14.65
CA ALA A 32 -19.01 -22.35 13.48
C ALA A 32 -19.85 -22.76 12.26
N ASP A 33 -19.76 -24.03 11.85
CA ASP A 33 -20.42 -24.51 10.63
C ASP A 33 -21.96 -24.50 10.74
N ALA A 34 -22.49 -24.73 11.95
CA ALA A 34 -23.93 -24.71 12.22
C ALA A 34 -24.48 -23.27 12.08
N ALA A 35 -23.80 -22.28 12.65
CA ALA A 35 -24.20 -20.87 12.56
C ALA A 35 -24.15 -20.34 11.11
N LEU A 36 -23.16 -20.76 10.30
CA LEU A 36 -23.06 -20.40 8.89
C LEU A 36 -24.19 -21.00 8.02
N SER A 37 -24.59 -22.23 8.32
CA SER A 37 -25.62 -22.95 7.56
C SER A 37 -27.04 -22.41 7.77
N GLU A 38 -27.30 -21.80 8.93
CA GLU A 38 -28.63 -21.34 9.33
C GLU A 38 -29.07 -20.05 8.60
N HIS A 39 -28.11 -19.26 8.09
CA HIS A 39 -28.39 -17.93 7.55
C HIS A 39 -28.81 -17.89 6.07
N GLY A 40 -28.93 -19.01 5.36
CA GLY A 40 -29.62 -19.10 4.05
C GLY A 40 -29.12 -18.18 2.92
N HIS A 41 -27.97 -17.52 3.07
CA HIS A 41 -27.48 -16.46 2.20
C HIS A 41 -26.22 -16.87 1.43
N GLY A 42 -26.32 -17.92 0.61
CA GLY A 42 -25.18 -18.44 -0.17
C GLY A 42 -24.47 -17.41 -1.07
N TYR A 43 -25.12 -16.30 -1.41
CA TYR A 43 -24.48 -15.20 -2.15
C TYR A 43 -23.44 -14.44 -1.30
N LEU A 44 -23.58 -14.39 0.03
CA LEU A 44 -22.61 -13.76 0.93
C LEU A 44 -21.26 -14.49 0.91
N ALA A 45 -21.26 -15.80 0.68
CA ALA A 45 -20.03 -16.59 0.54
C ALA A 45 -19.14 -16.13 -0.63
N VAL A 46 -19.72 -15.48 -1.65
CA VAL A 46 -18.97 -14.92 -2.79
C VAL A 46 -18.78 -13.41 -2.62
N LEU A 47 -19.80 -12.71 -2.13
CA LEU A 47 -19.79 -11.25 -2.01
C LEU A 47 -18.81 -10.74 -0.94
N MET A 48 -18.69 -11.45 0.19
CA MET A 48 -17.79 -11.06 1.28
C MET A 48 -16.31 -11.14 0.92
N PRO A 49 -15.82 -12.21 0.25
CA PRO A 49 -14.45 -12.23 -0.27
C PRO A 49 -14.17 -11.11 -1.28
N LEU A 50 -15.12 -10.78 -2.16
CA LEU A 50 -14.98 -9.70 -3.13
C LEU A 50 -14.92 -8.33 -2.45
N ALA A 51 -15.77 -8.08 -1.45
CA ALA A 51 -15.73 -6.87 -0.64
C ALA A 51 -14.40 -6.76 0.12
N GLY A 52 -13.92 -7.85 0.73
CA GLY A 52 -12.62 -7.92 1.39
C GLY A 52 -11.46 -7.59 0.46
N LEU A 53 -11.47 -8.14 -0.76
CA LEU A 53 -10.46 -7.85 -1.79
C LEU A 53 -10.48 -6.36 -2.18
N LEU A 54 -11.67 -5.78 -2.40
CA LEU A 54 -11.81 -4.37 -2.74
C LEU A 54 -11.31 -3.46 -1.61
N LEU A 55 -11.71 -3.74 -0.37
CA LEU A 55 -11.28 -2.98 0.82
C LEU A 55 -9.76 -3.08 1.02
N ALA A 56 -9.18 -4.26 0.81
CA ALA A 56 -7.73 -4.46 0.86
C ALA A 56 -7.00 -3.72 -0.27
N ALA A 57 -7.57 -3.68 -1.48
CA ALA A 57 -7.04 -2.92 -2.61
C ALA A 57 -7.02 -1.42 -2.33
N VAL A 58 -8.14 -0.87 -1.84
CA VAL A 58 -8.26 0.55 -1.46
C VAL A 58 -7.30 0.89 -0.33
N SER A 59 -7.30 0.09 0.74
CA SER A 59 -6.42 0.30 1.90
C SER A 59 -4.93 0.22 1.51
N GLY A 60 -4.57 -0.78 0.69
CA GLY A 60 -3.21 -0.90 0.16
C GLY A 60 -2.82 0.27 -0.74
N HIS A 61 -3.76 0.79 -1.54
CA HIS A 61 -3.54 1.98 -2.35
C HIS A 61 -3.33 3.24 -1.49
N LEU A 62 -4.17 3.47 -0.48
CA LEU A 62 -4.05 4.59 0.46
C LEU A 62 -2.75 4.53 1.25
N LEU A 63 -2.41 3.36 1.81
CA LEU A 63 -1.13 3.16 2.48
C LEU A 63 0.05 3.42 1.55
N TRP A 64 -0.05 3.00 0.27
CA TRP A 64 0.99 3.29 -0.72
C TRP A 64 1.15 4.80 -0.96
N LEU A 65 0.03 5.54 -1.10
CA LEU A 65 0.04 6.99 -1.28
C LEU A 65 0.68 7.70 -0.08
N VAL A 66 0.33 7.29 1.14
CA VAL A 66 0.90 7.82 2.38
C VAL A 66 2.37 7.42 2.54
N ALA A 67 2.77 6.25 2.03
CA ALA A 67 4.15 5.76 2.08
C ALA A 67 5.08 6.37 1.01
N GLY A 68 4.58 7.08 0.00
CA GLY A 68 5.38 7.90 -0.94
C GLY A 68 4.54 8.50 -2.08
N ARG A 69 4.83 9.68 -2.65
CA ARG A 69 6.06 10.47 -2.84
C ARG A 69 5.68 11.96 -2.93
N ARG A 70 6.53 12.88 -2.45
CA ARG A 70 6.65 14.21 -3.09
C ARG A 70 7.65 14.09 -4.24
N PRO A 71 7.31 14.45 -5.50
CA PRO A 71 8.29 14.54 -6.57
C PRO A 71 9.41 15.51 -6.15
N GLY A 72 10.67 15.10 -6.26
CA GLY A 72 11.83 15.97 -6.02
C GLY A 72 12.46 15.94 -4.63
N ALA A 73 11.84 15.31 -3.62
CA ALA A 73 12.47 15.20 -2.30
C ALA A 73 13.27 13.89 -2.18
N LEU A 74 14.56 13.99 -1.83
CA LEU A 74 15.42 12.88 -1.36
C LEU A 74 14.89 12.21 -0.07
N CYS A 75 13.71 12.61 0.43
CA CYS A 75 13.12 12.13 1.66
C CYS A 75 12.87 10.61 1.61
N ALA A 76 13.43 9.94 2.61
CA ALA A 76 13.31 8.51 2.83
C ALA A 76 11.82 8.08 2.86
N ARG A 77 11.53 6.94 2.21
CA ARG A 77 10.20 6.33 2.25
C ARG A 77 9.83 5.99 3.69
N ARG A 78 8.63 6.33 4.12
CA ARG A 78 8.13 5.91 5.44
C ARG A 78 7.96 4.38 5.45
N PRO A 79 8.51 3.66 6.44
CA PRO A 79 8.36 2.23 6.52
C PRO A 79 6.92 1.86 6.85
N VAL A 80 6.41 0.79 6.24
CA VAL A 80 5.18 0.12 6.68
C VAL A 80 5.44 -0.44 8.09
N THR A 81 4.69 0.04 9.08
CA THR A 81 4.81 -0.35 10.49
C THR A 81 3.67 -1.29 10.89
N ALA A 82 3.85 -2.01 11.99
CA ALA A 82 2.79 -2.80 12.61
C ALA A 82 1.52 -1.96 12.86
N ALA A 83 1.66 -0.72 13.33
CA ALA A 83 0.55 0.20 13.53
C ALA A 83 -0.21 0.48 12.22
N THR A 84 0.49 0.77 11.12
CA THR A 84 -0.18 1.02 9.82
C THR A 84 -0.92 -0.20 9.28
N LEU A 85 -0.37 -1.40 9.49
CA LEU A 85 -1.02 -2.65 9.08
C LEU A 85 -2.23 -2.96 9.97
N THR A 86 -2.09 -2.78 11.28
CA THR A 86 -3.17 -2.96 12.26
C THR A 86 -4.36 -2.05 11.93
N LEU A 87 -4.12 -0.77 11.68
CA LEU A 87 -5.17 0.19 11.32
C LEU A 87 -5.85 -0.16 10.00
N ALA A 88 -5.07 -0.59 8.99
CA ALA A 88 -5.65 -1.01 7.72
C ALA A 88 -6.53 -2.27 7.88
N LEU A 89 -6.06 -3.26 8.64
CA LEU A 89 -6.84 -4.47 8.93
C LEU A 89 -8.14 -4.15 9.69
N LEU A 90 -8.07 -3.26 10.68
CA LEU A 90 -9.26 -2.83 11.43
C LEU A 90 -10.26 -2.11 10.52
N GLY A 91 -9.79 -1.26 9.61
CA GLY A 91 -10.63 -0.60 8.61
C GLY A 91 -11.29 -1.58 7.63
N ILE A 92 -10.54 -2.59 7.16
CA ILE A 92 -11.07 -3.64 6.30
C ILE A 92 -12.14 -4.45 7.05
N TYR A 93 -11.83 -4.93 8.26
CA TYR A 93 -12.77 -5.69 9.09
C TYR A 93 -14.06 -4.89 9.37
N THR A 94 -13.93 -3.62 9.77
CA THR A 94 -15.09 -2.75 10.05
C THR A 94 -15.94 -2.57 8.79
N GLY A 95 -15.31 -2.40 7.63
CA GLY A 95 -16.01 -2.30 6.35
C GLY A 95 -16.72 -3.60 5.97
N GLN A 96 -16.12 -4.75 6.26
CA GLN A 96 -16.72 -6.07 6.03
C GLN A 96 -17.97 -6.27 6.89
N GLU A 97 -17.86 -6.12 8.21
CA GLU A 97 -19.01 -6.28 9.13
C GLU A 97 -20.12 -5.27 8.83
N TRP A 98 -19.77 -4.04 8.46
CA TRP A 98 -20.76 -3.04 8.07
C TRP A 98 -21.53 -3.47 6.82
N LEU A 99 -20.82 -3.91 5.77
CA LEU A 99 -21.45 -4.36 4.53
C LEU A 99 -22.31 -5.60 4.77
N GLU A 100 -21.85 -6.53 5.61
CA GLU A 100 -22.62 -7.70 6.00
C GLU A 100 -23.92 -7.31 6.71
N GLY A 101 -23.87 -6.41 7.69
CA GLY A 101 -25.06 -5.91 8.38
C GLY A 101 -26.03 -5.12 7.48
N MET A 102 -25.54 -4.52 6.38
CA MET A 102 -26.41 -3.88 5.39
C MET A 102 -27.10 -4.86 4.45
N LEU A 103 -26.49 -6.04 4.22
CA LEU A 103 -26.93 -7.00 3.21
C LEU A 103 -27.69 -8.18 3.81
N ALA A 104 -27.39 -8.58 5.04
CA ALA A 104 -28.06 -9.65 5.77
C ALA A 104 -29.27 -9.08 6.54
N ALA A 105 -30.48 -9.40 6.07
CA ALA A 105 -31.70 -8.96 6.74
C ALA A 105 -31.80 -9.61 8.14
N GLY A 106 -31.87 -8.78 9.19
CA GLY A 106 -31.94 -9.23 10.58
C GLY A 106 -30.61 -9.25 11.34
N HIS A 107 -29.49 -8.92 10.69
CA HIS A 107 -28.23 -8.72 11.40
C HIS A 107 -28.15 -7.31 12.03
N PRO A 108 -27.58 -7.19 13.25
CA PRO A 108 -27.31 -5.88 13.83
C PRO A 108 -26.32 -5.12 12.94
N GLY A 109 -26.78 -3.99 12.38
CA GLY A 109 -25.95 -3.11 11.57
C GLY A 109 -25.09 -2.16 12.41
N GLY A 110 -24.18 -1.44 11.75
CA GLY A 110 -23.40 -0.37 12.38
C GLY A 110 -22.44 -0.87 13.46
N LEU A 111 -22.30 -0.10 14.55
CA LEU A 111 -21.34 -0.40 15.63
C LEU A 111 -21.69 -1.68 16.40
N GLU A 112 -22.97 -2.02 16.49
CA GLU A 112 -23.42 -3.25 17.14
C GLU A 112 -23.01 -4.48 16.32
N GLY A 113 -23.04 -4.41 14.99
CA GLY A 113 -22.48 -5.47 14.14
C GLY A 113 -20.97 -5.63 14.32
N VAL A 114 -20.24 -4.51 14.40
CA VAL A 114 -18.77 -4.50 14.48
C VAL A 114 -18.27 -4.98 15.85
N PHE A 115 -18.89 -4.55 16.95
CA PHE A 115 -18.42 -4.77 18.31
C PHE A 115 -19.32 -5.68 19.16
N GLY A 116 -20.55 -5.95 18.74
CA GLY A 116 -21.45 -6.89 19.38
C GLY A 116 -21.01 -8.34 19.20
N HIS A 117 -21.60 -9.24 19.98
CA HIS A 117 -21.38 -10.70 19.90
C HIS A 117 -19.89 -11.11 19.86
N GLY A 118 -19.03 -10.44 20.64
CA GLY A 118 -17.59 -10.74 20.69
C GLY A 118 -16.74 -10.04 19.63
N GLY A 119 -17.30 -9.12 18.83
CA GLY A 119 -16.59 -8.33 17.83
C GLY A 119 -15.40 -7.52 18.37
N TRP A 120 -15.36 -7.23 19.69
CA TRP A 120 -14.21 -6.59 20.33
C TRP A 120 -12.90 -7.41 20.21
N ILE A 121 -12.98 -8.74 20.04
CA ILE A 121 -11.82 -9.63 19.83
C ILE A 121 -11.10 -9.31 18.50
N ALA A 122 -11.78 -8.68 17.55
CA ALA A 122 -11.16 -8.26 16.30
C ALA A 122 -10.03 -7.25 16.52
N VAL A 123 -10.10 -6.40 17.57
CA VAL A 123 -9.07 -5.40 17.88
C VAL A 123 -7.72 -6.05 18.26
N PRO A 124 -7.62 -6.92 19.28
CA PRO A 124 -6.38 -7.62 19.58
C PRO A 124 -5.95 -8.54 18.43
N SER A 125 -6.88 -9.15 17.70
CA SER A 125 -6.56 -9.98 16.52
C SER A 125 -5.89 -9.16 15.41
N CYS A 126 -6.42 -7.98 15.06
CA CYS A 126 -5.82 -7.06 14.10
C CYS A 126 -4.42 -6.62 14.52
N PHE A 127 -4.21 -6.38 15.82
CA PHE A 127 -2.91 -6.01 16.35
C PHE A 127 -1.89 -7.15 16.23
N LEU A 128 -2.26 -8.37 16.61
CA LEU A 128 -1.40 -9.55 16.51
C LEU A 128 -1.04 -9.85 15.05
N VAL A 129 -2.04 -9.86 14.16
CA VAL A 129 -1.84 -10.08 12.73
C VAL A 129 -1.02 -8.95 12.12
N GLY A 130 -1.31 -7.69 12.46
CA GLY A 130 -0.53 -6.53 12.00
C GLY A 130 0.94 -6.60 12.42
N CYS A 131 1.23 -7.03 13.66
CA CYS A 131 2.58 -7.30 14.14
C CYS A 131 3.24 -8.43 13.34
N GLY A 132 2.57 -9.57 13.15
CA GLY A 132 3.06 -10.71 12.38
C GLY A 132 3.38 -10.34 10.93
N LEU A 133 2.47 -9.66 10.24
CA LEU A 133 2.70 -9.15 8.89
C LEU A 133 3.87 -8.17 8.84
N SER A 134 4.02 -7.29 9.84
CA SER A 134 5.16 -6.38 9.92
C SER A 134 6.49 -7.13 10.05
N LEU A 135 6.53 -8.19 10.89
CA LEU A 135 7.70 -9.05 11.03
C LEU A 135 8.02 -9.78 9.72
N LEU A 136 7.03 -10.35 9.04
CA LEU A 136 7.20 -10.99 7.73
C LEU A 136 7.79 -10.00 6.71
N VAL A 137 7.25 -8.78 6.66
CA VAL A 137 7.73 -7.71 5.78
C VAL A 137 9.20 -7.34 6.09
N ARG A 138 9.55 -7.22 7.37
CA ARG A 138 10.91 -6.88 7.82
C ARG A 138 11.89 -8.04 7.58
N GLY A 139 11.48 -9.27 7.88
CA GLY A 139 12.26 -10.48 7.66
C GLY A 139 12.60 -10.68 6.18
N ALA A 140 11.60 -10.53 5.29
CA ALA A 140 11.82 -10.60 3.85
C ALA A 140 12.84 -9.57 3.34
N ARG A 141 12.84 -8.35 3.92
CA ARG A 141 13.85 -7.32 3.60
C ARG A 141 15.23 -7.67 4.16
N GLY A 142 15.29 -8.24 5.36
CA GLY A 142 16.54 -8.70 5.96
C GLY A 142 17.21 -9.76 5.10
N VAL A 143 16.47 -10.81 4.72
CA VAL A 143 16.95 -11.89 3.85
C VAL A 143 17.39 -11.36 2.49
N ALA A 144 16.59 -10.49 1.85
CA ALA A 144 16.98 -9.86 0.59
C ALA A 144 18.26 -9.01 0.73
N GLY A 145 18.43 -8.32 1.85
CA GLY A 145 19.63 -7.55 2.16
C GLY A 145 20.88 -8.44 2.26
N VAL A 146 20.77 -9.56 2.96
CA VAL A 146 21.86 -10.55 3.09
C VAL A 146 22.22 -11.13 1.72
N LEU A 147 21.24 -11.61 0.94
CA LEU A 147 21.48 -12.19 -0.38
C LEU A 147 22.13 -11.20 -1.36
N LEU A 148 21.67 -9.95 -1.37
CA LEU A 148 22.26 -8.89 -2.20
C LEU A 148 23.65 -8.46 -1.71
N GLY A 149 23.91 -8.56 -0.41
CA GLY A 149 25.23 -8.32 0.18
C GLY A 149 26.24 -9.38 -0.24
N LEU A 150 25.85 -10.66 -0.18
CA LEU A 150 26.68 -11.79 -0.61
C LEU A 150 27.07 -11.70 -2.10
N GLY A 151 26.15 -11.22 -2.95
CA GLY A 151 26.42 -11.03 -4.39
C GLY A 151 27.31 -9.82 -4.73
N ARG A 152 27.46 -8.86 -3.81
CA ARG A 152 28.29 -7.66 -3.99
C ARG A 152 29.74 -7.85 -3.59
N SER A 153 30.08 -8.95 -2.92
CA SER A 153 31.44 -9.29 -2.52
C SER A 153 32.31 -9.85 -3.65
N ARG A 154 31.88 -9.82 -4.91
CA ARG A 154 32.84 -9.95 -6.02
C ARG A 154 33.62 -8.63 -6.10
N PRO A 155 34.90 -8.57 -5.70
CA PRO A 155 35.71 -7.43 -6.06
C PRO A 155 35.59 -7.30 -7.58
N LEU A 156 35.19 -6.12 -8.05
CA LEU A 156 35.59 -5.74 -9.39
C LEU A 156 37.11 -5.93 -9.37
N VAL A 157 37.60 -6.88 -10.15
CA VAL A 157 39.00 -6.87 -10.55
C VAL A 157 39.23 -5.43 -10.99
N ASP A 158 40.14 -4.73 -10.31
CA ASP A 158 40.67 -3.45 -10.78
C ASP A 158 41.32 -3.76 -12.12
N LEU A 159 40.50 -3.78 -13.18
CA LEU A 159 40.99 -3.76 -14.52
C LEU A 159 41.70 -2.42 -14.63
N PRO A 160 43.00 -2.39 -14.96
CA PRO A 160 43.72 -1.15 -15.13
C PRO A 160 42.88 -0.28 -16.05
N ALA A 161 42.57 0.94 -15.60
CA ALA A 161 41.81 1.90 -16.37
C ALA A 161 42.55 2.10 -17.70
N LEU A 162 42.12 1.40 -18.75
CA LEU A 162 42.48 1.72 -20.11
C LEU A 162 41.88 3.10 -20.35
N SER A 163 42.73 4.10 -20.17
CA SER A 163 42.44 5.49 -20.48
C SER A 163 42.31 5.58 -22.00
N VAL A 164 41.13 5.19 -22.51
CA VAL A 164 40.74 5.50 -23.88
C VAL A 164 40.36 6.97 -23.84
N THR A 165 41.34 7.81 -24.16
CA THR A 165 41.12 9.20 -24.58
C THR A 165 40.27 9.16 -25.86
N ALA A 166 38.97 8.95 -25.70
CA ALA A 166 37.99 9.18 -26.74
C ALA A 166 37.85 10.70 -26.89
N GLY A 167 38.74 11.27 -27.72
CA GLY A 167 38.61 12.62 -28.23
C GLY A 167 37.36 12.72 -29.08
N PHE A 168 36.21 12.93 -28.45
CA PHE A 168 35.04 13.49 -29.11
C PHE A 168 34.73 14.81 -28.40
N ALA A 169 35.32 15.87 -28.93
CA ALA A 169 34.91 17.24 -28.67
C ALA A 169 33.41 17.36 -29.02
N ARG A 170 32.56 17.29 -28.00
CA ARG A 170 31.13 17.54 -28.16
C ARG A 170 30.94 19.04 -28.03
N GLU A 171 30.80 19.71 -29.17
CA GLU A 171 30.41 21.10 -29.26
C GLU A 171 29.25 21.38 -28.29
N ALA A 172 29.49 22.32 -27.38
CA ALA A 172 28.48 22.84 -26.49
C ALA A 172 27.41 23.54 -27.35
N ARG A 173 26.25 22.88 -27.55
CA ARG A 173 25.03 23.57 -27.98
C ARG A 173 24.56 24.45 -26.84
N THR A 174 25.07 25.68 -26.81
CA THR A 174 24.48 26.78 -26.06
C THR A 174 23.16 27.14 -26.73
N THR A 175 22.04 26.72 -26.13
CA THR A 175 20.72 27.23 -26.49
C THR A 175 20.64 28.70 -26.05
N ALA A 176 20.74 29.59 -27.04
CA ALA A 176 20.63 31.03 -26.88
C ALA A 176 19.30 31.44 -26.23
N PRO A 177 19.28 32.40 -25.30
CA PRO A 177 18.05 33.02 -24.83
C PRO A 177 17.50 33.91 -25.95
N LEU A 178 16.24 33.69 -26.32
CA LEU A 178 15.50 34.52 -27.28
C LEU A 178 15.54 35.99 -26.83
N ALA A 179 16.18 36.80 -27.66
CA ALA A 179 16.31 38.24 -27.47
C ALA A 179 14.96 38.94 -27.59
N ARG A 180 14.77 39.92 -26.69
CA ARG A 180 13.82 41.02 -26.77
C ARG A 180 14.03 41.79 -28.10
N GLN A 181 12.94 42.24 -28.73
CA GLN A 181 12.80 43.61 -29.27
C GLN A 181 11.47 43.76 -30.04
N GLY A 182 10.48 44.37 -29.38
CA GLY A 182 9.24 44.84 -29.99
C GLY A 182 8.88 46.19 -29.38
N ALA A 183 9.70 47.20 -29.68
CA ALA A 183 9.39 48.60 -29.40
C ALA A 183 9.34 49.32 -30.75
N GLU A 184 8.15 49.30 -31.36
CA GLU A 184 7.86 50.07 -32.55
C GLU A 184 7.89 51.56 -32.20
N ARG A 185 8.69 52.30 -32.98
CA ARG A 185 8.87 53.75 -32.87
C ARG A 185 7.65 54.46 -33.47
N ALA A 186 7.11 55.46 -32.76
CA ALA A 186 6.14 56.40 -33.32
C ALA A 186 6.81 57.32 -34.38
N PRO A 187 6.09 57.71 -35.45
CA PRO A 187 6.61 58.59 -36.51
C PRO A 187 6.63 60.08 -36.09
N PRO A 188 7.50 60.91 -36.69
CA PRO A 188 7.64 62.33 -36.36
C PRO A 188 6.50 63.19 -36.90
N VAL A 189 6.12 64.18 -36.10
CA VAL A 189 5.22 65.28 -36.44
C VAL A 189 5.97 66.31 -37.30
N PHE A 190 5.34 66.77 -38.38
CA PHE A 190 5.72 68.01 -39.05
C PHE A 190 4.68 69.10 -38.75
N VAL A 191 5.21 70.26 -38.39
CA VAL A 191 4.49 71.51 -38.13
C VAL A 191 4.56 72.34 -39.42
N SER A 192 3.41 72.86 -39.87
CA SER A 192 3.30 73.97 -40.82
C SER A 192 2.05 74.76 -40.50
#